data_AF-A0A0N5BMW4-F1
#
_entry.id   AF-A0A0N5BMW4-F1
#
_cell.length_a   1.000
_cell.length_b   1.000
_cell.length_c   1.000
_cell.angle_alpha   90.00
_cell.angle_beta   90.00
_cell.angle_gamma   90.00
#
_symmetry.space_group_name_H-M   'P 1'
#
loop_
_entity.id
_entity.type
_entity.pdbx_description
1 polymer ?
#
loop_
_entity_poly.entity_id
_entity_poly.type
_entity_poly.pdbx_seq_one_letter_code
_entity_poly.pdbx_strand_id
1 'polypeptide(L)'
;MIDEVCKNRKELLSISNVHKKIDNVIVMTLDNGKQGPQYSQDHSTKITINEEKKHKDKIPSLKKEIEALRRMKTCSRIIGLGLKTMHSEKRTRQNGIIKNGASWFVSELSIGYTIFEIPHNNGMIDFNDPKEIYTLPSPFVGPNHAYDKMTKNYYYITDDGSYIMKFNLITLKGYKSKKYPIVTDGDDKDWNINIYHQVNGTSDLHIDSGYLWMVYNKDKNNHLTISRIDKSTLEEIRRIRLNKFDRKIVGTFISCGILYAVECEGIQCRILSVYDLIHGKYV
;
A
#
# COMPACT_ATOMS: atom_id res chain seq x y z
N MET A 1 -14.55 5.05 -2.62
CA MET A 1 -14.05 3.73 -3.05
C MET A 1 -15.00 2.59 -2.67
N ILE A 2 -15.57 2.56 -1.45
CA ILE A 2 -16.65 1.61 -1.09
C ILE A 2 -17.95 1.89 -1.89
N ASP A 3 -18.25 3.16 -2.17
CA ASP A 3 -19.51 3.56 -2.81
C ASP A 3 -19.60 3.26 -4.32
N GLU A 4 -18.47 3.03 -5.02
CA GLU A 4 -18.44 2.88 -6.48
C GLU A 4 -18.59 1.42 -6.94
N VAL A 5 -18.13 0.46 -6.13
CA VAL A 5 -18.41 -0.99 -6.35
C VAL A 5 -19.91 -1.28 -6.23
N CYS A 6 -20.65 -0.41 -5.53
CA CYS A 6 -22.05 -0.63 -5.19
C CYS A 6 -23.02 0.20 -6.06
N LYS A 7 -22.50 1.15 -6.85
CA LYS A 7 -23.30 1.92 -7.83
C LYS A 7 -23.59 1.13 -9.10
N ASN A 8 -22.65 0.32 -9.59
CA ASN A 8 -22.78 -0.41 -10.86
C ASN A 8 -23.84 -1.55 -10.86
N ARG A 9 -24.56 -1.78 -9.75
CA ARG A 9 -25.72 -2.68 -9.69
C ARG A 9 -27.07 -1.98 -9.51
N LYS A 10 -27.09 -0.67 -9.23
CA LYS A 10 -28.34 0.09 -9.00
C LYS A 10 -29.01 0.57 -10.28
N GLU A 11 -28.33 0.54 -11.43
CA GLU A 11 -28.93 0.97 -12.71
C GLU A 11 -29.93 -0.04 -13.31
N LEU A 12 -30.17 -1.18 -12.66
CA LEU A 12 -31.11 -2.21 -13.13
C LEU A 12 -32.43 -2.29 -12.35
N LEU A 13 -32.66 -1.45 -11.33
CA LEU A 13 -33.93 -1.45 -10.58
C LEU A 13 -34.41 -0.02 -10.35
N SER A 14 -35.46 0.35 -11.08
CA SER A 14 -36.15 1.62 -11.02
C SER A 14 -37.03 1.78 -9.76
N ILE A 15 -37.01 3.00 -9.23
CA ILE A 15 -38.09 3.75 -8.55
C ILE A 15 -38.72 3.14 -7.28
N SER A 16 -38.42 3.72 -6.12
CA SER A 16 -39.41 4.35 -5.20
C SER A 16 -38.76 4.89 -3.92
N ASN A 17 -39.51 5.75 -3.23
CA ASN A 17 -39.09 6.82 -2.31
C ASN A 17 -38.34 6.42 -1.02
N VAL A 18 -37.41 7.32 -0.66
CA VAL A 18 -37.07 7.86 0.66
C VAL A 18 -37.21 6.94 1.88
N HIS A 19 -36.08 6.48 2.42
CA HIS A 19 -35.74 6.62 3.84
C HIS A 19 -34.21 6.57 4.03
N LYS A 20 -33.65 7.61 4.66
CA LYS A 20 -32.25 7.69 5.10
C LYS A 20 -31.94 6.48 5.98
N LYS A 21 -31.04 5.61 5.53
CA LYS A 21 -30.42 4.58 6.38
C LYS A 21 -28.93 4.91 6.48
N ILE A 22 -28.49 5.14 7.70
CA ILE A 22 -27.09 5.33 8.08
C ILE A 22 -26.39 3.99 7.82
N ASP A 23 -25.39 3.99 6.94
CA ASP A 23 -24.61 2.81 6.60
C ASP A 23 -23.71 2.42 7.78
N ASN A 24 -24.17 1.43 8.54
CA ASN A 24 -23.40 0.80 9.60
C ASN A 24 -22.32 -0.11 8.98
N VAL A 25 -21.05 0.23 9.17
CA VAL A 25 -19.95 -0.74 9.03
C VAL A 25 -19.88 -1.53 10.33
N ILE A 26 -20.30 -2.79 10.29
CA ILE A 26 -20.14 -3.71 11.41
C ILE A 26 -18.69 -4.18 11.40
N VAL A 27 -17.91 -3.75 12.39
CA VAL A 27 -16.60 -4.32 12.71
C VAL A 27 -16.84 -5.51 13.63
N MET A 28 -16.74 -6.73 13.09
CA MET A 28 -16.61 -7.91 13.93
C MET A 28 -15.13 -8.14 14.21
N THR A 29 -14.69 -7.82 15.42
CA THR A 29 -13.44 -8.38 15.95
C THR A 29 -13.65 -9.88 16.13
N LEU A 30 -12.67 -10.68 15.69
CA LEU A 30 -12.63 -12.08 16.03
C LEU A 30 -12.50 -12.21 17.55
N ASP A 31 -13.59 -12.56 18.21
CA ASP A 31 -13.62 -13.01 19.58
C ASP A 31 -12.65 -14.18 19.76
N ASN A 32 -11.80 -14.07 20.78
CA ASN A 32 -11.12 -15.15 21.48
C ASN A 32 -10.67 -16.34 20.62
N GLY A 33 -9.45 -16.26 20.08
CA GLY A 33 -8.63 -17.43 19.82
C GLY A 33 -8.96 -18.28 18.60
N LYS A 34 -9.86 -17.86 17.72
CA LYS A 34 -10.03 -18.52 16.41
C LYS A 34 -9.11 -17.87 15.39
N GLN A 35 -8.10 -18.62 14.97
CA GLN A 35 -7.29 -18.33 13.79
C GLN A 35 -8.21 -17.91 12.64
N GLY A 36 -7.80 -16.87 11.89
CA GLY A 36 -8.40 -16.59 10.59
C GLY A 36 -8.39 -17.85 9.70
N PRO A 37 -9.10 -17.85 8.56
CA PRO A 37 -9.20 -19.03 7.70
C PRO A 37 -7.80 -19.63 7.49
N GLN A 38 -7.63 -20.90 7.86
CA GLN A 38 -6.40 -21.64 7.62
C GLN A 38 -6.22 -21.73 6.11
N TYR A 39 -5.36 -20.86 5.57
CA TYR A 39 -4.92 -20.97 4.19
C TYR A 39 -4.24 -22.33 4.04
N SER A 40 -4.73 -23.13 3.09
CA SER A 40 -4.18 -24.42 2.71
C SER A 40 -2.66 -24.37 2.77
N GLN A 41 -2.07 -25.07 3.73
CA GLN A 41 -0.66 -25.43 3.64
C GLN A 41 -0.58 -26.43 2.49
N ASP A 42 -0.15 -25.98 1.32
CA ASP A 42 0.31 -26.92 0.30
C ASP A 42 1.34 -27.81 0.97
N HIS A 43 1.03 -29.11 1.09
CA HIS A 43 1.91 -30.17 1.54
C HIS A 43 3.02 -30.45 0.50
N SER A 44 3.61 -29.39 -0.03
CA SER A 44 4.88 -29.40 -0.72
C SER A 44 5.94 -29.02 0.30
N THR A 45 6.52 -30.03 0.94
CA THR A 45 7.82 -29.91 1.59
C THR A 45 8.86 -29.47 0.55
N LYS A 46 8.92 -28.17 0.25
CA LYS A 46 10.05 -27.47 -0.38
C LYS A 46 9.87 -25.94 -0.33
N ILE A 47 10.52 -25.38 0.70
CA ILE A 47 11.21 -24.09 0.71
C ILE A 47 10.33 -22.83 0.69
N THR A 48 10.01 -22.32 1.89
CA THR A 48 9.88 -20.87 2.11
C THR A 48 11.25 -20.25 1.82
N ILE A 49 11.45 -19.70 0.62
CA ILE A 49 12.71 -19.02 0.29
C ILE A 49 12.72 -17.67 1.01
N ASN A 50 13.17 -17.66 2.26
CA ASN A 50 13.69 -16.46 2.92
C ASN A 50 15.06 -16.14 2.29
N GLU A 51 15.04 -15.51 1.13
CA GLU A 51 16.24 -14.97 0.50
C GLU A 51 16.65 -13.68 1.23
N GLU A 52 17.40 -13.82 2.32
CA GLU A 52 18.24 -12.72 2.80
C GLU A 52 19.48 -12.65 1.92
N LYS A 53 19.60 -11.59 1.11
CA LYS A 53 20.86 -11.29 0.43
C LYS A 53 21.90 -10.97 1.49
N LYS A 54 22.81 -11.91 1.75
CA LYS A 54 23.96 -11.73 2.67
C LYS A 54 24.88 -10.63 2.13
N HIS A 55 24.66 -9.38 2.56
CA HIS A 55 25.72 -8.37 2.51
C HIS A 55 26.79 -8.76 3.53
N LYS A 56 27.98 -9.11 3.03
CA LYS A 56 29.06 -9.71 3.83
C LYS A 56 29.74 -8.76 4.83
N ASP A 57 29.43 -7.47 4.85
CA ASP A 57 30.06 -6.53 5.78
C ASP A 57 29.00 -5.58 6.37
N LYS A 58 28.57 -5.84 7.61
CA LYS A 58 27.95 -4.91 8.62
C LYS A 58 27.07 -5.66 9.66
N ILE A 59 27.64 -6.65 10.33
CA ILE A 59 26.95 -7.39 11.41
C ILE A 59 26.73 -6.56 12.71
N PRO A 60 27.58 -5.56 13.07
CA PRO A 60 27.35 -4.75 14.27
C PRO A 60 26.22 -3.71 14.14
N SER A 61 25.92 -3.21 12.94
CA SER A 61 24.92 -2.14 12.74
C SER A 61 23.48 -2.65 12.73
N LEU A 62 23.26 -3.88 12.24
CA LEU A 62 21.92 -4.47 12.16
C LEU A 62 21.34 -4.76 13.56
N LYS A 63 22.17 -5.19 14.52
CA LYS A 63 21.72 -5.37 15.92
C LYS A 63 21.30 -4.05 16.56
N LYS A 64 22.07 -2.96 16.33
CA LYS A 64 21.73 -1.62 16.84
C LYS A 64 20.46 -1.05 16.19
N GLU A 65 20.23 -1.28 14.90
CA GLU A 65 18.98 -0.90 14.23
C GLU A 65 17.78 -1.70 14.77
N ILE A 66 17.93 -3.01 14.96
CA ILE A 66 16.88 -3.86 15.56
C ILE A 66 16.59 -3.44 17.01
N GLU A 67 17.61 -3.06 17.79
CA GLU A 67 17.43 -2.51 19.15
C GLU A 67 16.79 -1.13 19.15
N ALA A 68 17.13 -0.25 18.20
CA ALA A 68 16.48 1.04 18.02
C ALA A 68 15.00 0.87 17.62
N LEU A 69 14.69 -0.09 16.74
CA LEU A 69 13.32 -0.48 16.37
C LEU A 69 12.54 -1.07 17.54
N ARG A 70 13.18 -1.90 18.37
CA ARG A 70 12.58 -2.40 19.62
C ARG A 70 12.29 -1.28 20.61
N ARG A 71 13.13 -0.25 20.68
CA ARG A 71 12.93 0.95 21.53
C ARG A 71 11.89 1.92 20.96
N MET A 72 11.61 1.90 19.65
CA MET A 72 10.54 2.68 19.00
C MET A 72 9.15 2.05 19.14
N LYS A 73 9.00 0.88 19.80
CA LYS A 73 7.70 0.23 20.02
C LYS A 73 6.86 0.98 21.06
N THR A 74 6.11 1.97 20.58
CA THR A 74 4.76 2.28 21.10
C THR A 74 3.66 1.78 20.14
N CYS A 75 4.05 1.23 18.99
CA CYS A 75 3.13 0.80 17.94
C CYS A 75 2.68 -0.65 18.17
N SER A 76 1.36 -0.86 18.28
CA SER A 76 0.72 -2.18 18.53
C SER A 76 -0.20 -2.55 17.38
N ARG A 77 -0.60 -3.84 17.32
CA ARG A 77 -1.57 -4.32 16.33
C ARG A 77 -2.84 -3.47 16.37
N ILE A 78 -3.37 -3.12 15.19
CA ILE A 78 -4.66 -2.44 15.08
C ILE A 78 -5.74 -3.39 15.55
N ILE A 79 -6.51 -2.96 16.55
CA ILE A 79 -7.64 -3.71 17.12
C ILE A 79 -9.00 -3.17 16.66
N GLY A 80 -9.02 -1.97 16.10
CA GLY A 80 -10.23 -1.31 15.60
C GLY A 80 -9.90 -0.06 14.80
N LEU A 81 -10.84 0.36 13.97
CA LEU A 81 -10.77 1.62 13.22
C LEU A 81 -11.94 2.52 13.62
N GLY A 82 -11.70 3.83 13.58
CA GLY A 82 -12.76 4.82 13.71
C GLY A 82 -13.67 4.89 12.48
N LEU A 83 -14.71 5.70 12.58
CA LEU A 83 -15.61 5.98 11.45
C LEU A 83 -14.89 6.72 10.33
N LYS A 84 -15.33 6.48 9.08
CA LYS A 84 -14.85 7.23 7.91
C LYS A 84 -15.29 8.68 8.02
N THR A 85 -14.36 9.60 7.76
CA THR A 85 -14.65 11.04 7.63
C THR A 85 -14.34 11.46 6.20
N MET A 86 -15.28 12.14 5.56
CA MET A 86 -15.05 12.73 4.24
C MET A 86 -14.28 14.03 4.41
N HIS A 87 -13.12 14.14 3.74
CA HIS A 87 -12.29 15.36 3.77
C HIS A 87 -12.65 16.32 2.63
N SER A 88 -12.87 15.81 1.42
CA SER A 88 -13.23 16.57 0.22
C SER A 88 -13.62 15.59 -0.90
N GLU A 89 -14.27 16.09 -1.96
CA GLU A 89 -14.52 15.34 -3.17
C GLU A 89 -13.33 15.45 -4.12
N LYS A 90 -12.91 14.31 -4.69
CA LYS A 90 -11.79 14.27 -5.64
C LYS A 90 -12.21 14.93 -6.95
N ARG A 91 -11.30 15.69 -7.58
CA ARG A 91 -11.50 16.19 -8.95
C ARG A 91 -11.46 15.09 -9.99
N THR A 92 -10.54 14.17 -9.81
CA THR A 92 -10.28 13.07 -10.73
C THR A 92 -10.55 11.76 -10.03
N ARG A 93 -11.03 10.77 -10.79
CA ARG A 93 -11.28 9.42 -10.26
C ARG A 93 -10.00 8.75 -9.76
N GLN A 94 -8.88 9.08 -10.38
CA GLN A 94 -7.58 8.46 -10.11
C GLN A 94 -6.67 9.50 -9.48
N ASN A 95 -6.35 9.29 -8.21
CA ASN A 95 -5.31 10.04 -7.53
C ASN A 95 -4.61 9.21 -6.46
N GLY A 96 -3.30 9.40 -6.35
CA GLY A 96 -2.55 9.03 -5.15
C GLY A 96 -2.70 10.13 -4.12
N ILE A 97 -2.87 9.76 -2.86
CA ILE A 97 -2.94 10.73 -1.77
C ILE A 97 -2.19 10.24 -0.54
N ILE A 98 -1.27 11.07 -0.05
CA ILE A 98 -0.47 10.77 1.14
C ILE A 98 -0.62 11.92 2.12
N LYS A 99 -1.13 11.63 3.32
CA LYS A 99 -1.13 12.60 4.43
C LYS A 99 0.21 12.56 5.15
N ASN A 100 0.81 13.73 5.38
CA ASN A 100 1.94 13.84 6.28
C ASN A 100 1.87 15.14 7.08
N GLY A 101 1.54 15.02 8.37
CA GLY A 101 1.38 16.17 9.26
C GLY A 101 0.29 17.12 8.75
N ALA A 102 0.68 18.36 8.48
CA ALA A 102 -0.20 19.42 8.00
C ALA A 102 -0.23 19.56 6.46
N SER A 103 0.28 18.59 5.72
CA SER A 103 0.24 18.59 4.24
C SER A 103 -0.31 17.28 3.68
N TRP A 104 -0.92 17.38 2.51
CA TRP A 104 -1.32 16.28 1.65
C TRP A 104 -0.50 16.32 0.38
N PHE A 105 0.11 15.20 0.00
CA PHE A 105 0.75 15.04 -1.30
C PHE A 105 -0.22 14.31 -2.22
N VAL A 106 -0.58 14.93 -3.32
CA VAL A 106 -1.59 14.43 -4.26
C VAL A 106 -0.96 14.26 -5.63
N SER A 107 -1.06 13.07 -6.19
CA SER A 107 -0.81 12.82 -7.62
C SER A 107 -2.16 12.65 -8.31
N GLU A 108 -2.41 13.34 -9.41
CA GLU A 108 -3.65 13.19 -10.18
C GLU A 108 -3.42 12.32 -11.41
N LEU A 109 -4.50 11.66 -11.88
CA LEU A 109 -4.50 10.69 -13.00
C LEU A 109 -3.81 9.36 -12.64
N SER A 110 -3.87 8.40 -13.56
CA SER A 110 -3.17 7.10 -13.43
C SER A 110 -1.72 7.14 -13.89
N ILE A 111 -1.34 8.12 -14.70
CA ILE A 111 0.04 8.34 -15.16
C ILE A 111 0.26 9.85 -15.19
N GLY A 112 1.39 10.32 -14.67
CA GLY A 112 1.67 11.75 -14.66
C GLY A 112 3.05 12.10 -14.13
N TYR A 113 3.37 13.40 -14.14
CA TYR A 113 4.65 13.92 -13.66
C TYR A 113 4.49 14.77 -12.40
N THR A 114 3.26 15.05 -11.97
CA THR A 114 3.01 16.15 -11.03
C THR A 114 2.58 15.62 -9.66
N ILE A 115 3.17 16.19 -8.61
CA ILE A 115 2.74 16.02 -7.23
C ILE A 115 2.39 17.39 -6.67
N PHE A 116 1.18 17.54 -6.16
CA PHE A 116 0.70 18.74 -5.48
C PHE A 116 0.90 18.58 -3.97
N GLU A 117 1.55 19.53 -3.31
CA GLU A 117 1.49 19.66 -1.85
C GLU A 117 0.35 20.62 -1.50
N ILE A 118 -0.67 20.10 -0.84
CA ILE A 118 -1.85 20.87 -0.43
C ILE A 118 -1.83 20.98 1.10
N PRO A 119 -1.96 22.18 1.68
CA PRO A 119 -2.02 22.35 3.12
C PRO A 119 -3.29 21.71 3.69
N HIS A 120 -3.19 21.13 4.87
CA HIS A 120 -4.33 20.61 5.60
C HIS A 120 -4.99 21.69 6.43
N ASN A 121 -6.21 22.08 6.05
CA ASN A 121 -6.96 23.13 6.72
C ASN A 121 -8.18 22.53 7.42
N ASN A 122 -8.06 22.23 8.72
CA ASN A 122 -9.17 21.79 9.58
C ASN A 122 -10.04 20.65 9.01
N GLY A 123 -9.41 19.61 8.47
CA GLY A 123 -10.18 18.50 7.91
C GLY A 123 -10.54 18.67 6.42
N MET A 124 -10.27 19.81 5.80
CA MET A 124 -10.52 20.01 4.37
C MET A 124 -9.24 19.93 3.53
N ILE A 125 -9.43 19.55 2.26
CA ILE A 125 -8.40 19.56 1.22
C ILE A 125 -8.94 20.44 0.09
N ASP A 126 -8.29 21.58 -0.13
CA ASP A 126 -8.59 22.44 -1.28
C ASP A 126 -7.64 22.13 -2.42
N PHE A 127 -8.15 21.42 -3.43
CA PHE A 127 -7.36 21.06 -4.60
C PHE A 127 -7.05 22.28 -5.49
N ASN A 128 -7.69 23.45 -5.31
CA ASN A 128 -7.49 24.64 -6.17
C ASN A 128 -6.27 25.44 -5.76
N ASP A 129 -5.82 25.28 -4.53
CA ASP A 129 -4.79 26.10 -3.92
C ASP A 129 -3.64 25.21 -3.40
N PRO A 130 -2.90 24.53 -4.30
CA PRO A 130 -1.71 23.82 -3.89
C PRO A 130 -0.66 24.82 -3.40
N LYS A 131 -0.07 24.53 -2.23
CA LYS A 131 1.04 25.30 -1.69
C LYS A 131 2.29 25.16 -2.56
N GLU A 132 2.56 23.95 -3.05
CA GLU A 132 3.69 23.66 -3.94
C GLU A 132 3.29 22.67 -5.03
N ILE A 133 3.97 22.76 -6.17
CA ILE A 133 3.81 21.85 -7.31
C ILE A 133 5.19 21.28 -7.67
N TYR A 134 5.34 19.97 -7.55
CA TYR A 134 6.56 19.26 -7.88
C TYR A 134 6.43 18.54 -9.21
N THR A 135 7.38 18.79 -10.12
CA THR A 135 7.50 18.06 -11.38
C THR A 135 8.56 16.97 -11.23
N LEU A 136 8.14 15.72 -11.37
CA LEU A 136 8.99 14.54 -11.36
C LEU A 136 9.82 14.45 -12.64
N PRO A 137 11.04 13.91 -12.57
CA PRO A 137 11.91 13.74 -13.74
C PRO A 137 11.47 12.61 -14.68
N SER A 138 10.54 11.77 -14.23
CA SER A 138 9.99 10.66 -15.00
C SER A 138 8.56 10.42 -14.53
N PRO A 139 7.67 9.94 -15.43
CA PRO A 139 6.27 9.78 -15.09
C PRO A 139 6.08 8.66 -14.06
N PHE A 140 5.11 8.83 -13.18
CA PHE A 140 4.64 7.78 -12.28
C PHE A 140 3.52 6.96 -12.93
N VAL A 141 3.25 5.77 -12.37
CA VAL A 141 2.00 5.02 -12.57
C VAL A 141 1.26 4.78 -11.26
N GLY A 142 -0.07 4.79 -11.35
CA GLY A 142 -0.98 4.45 -10.28
C GLY A 142 -0.97 5.45 -9.11
N PRO A 143 -1.77 5.17 -8.06
CA PRO A 143 -1.87 6.04 -6.88
C PRO A 143 -0.93 5.65 -5.74
N ASN A 144 -0.20 4.54 -5.88
CA ASN A 144 0.43 3.83 -4.77
C ASN A 144 1.88 4.29 -4.53
N HIS A 145 2.01 5.50 -4.01
CA HIS A 145 3.29 6.13 -3.74
C HIS A 145 3.56 6.22 -2.23
N ALA A 146 4.82 6.44 -1.85
CA ALA A 146 5.20 6.61 -0.46
C ALA A 146 6.02 7.88 -0.24
N TYR A 147 5.90 8.49 0.96
CA TYR A 147 6.63 9.69 1.33
C TYR A 147 7.36 9.53 2.67
N ASP A 148 8.65 9.84 2.68
CA ASP A 148 9.46 9.85 3.90
C ASP A 148 9.57 11.27 4.47
N LYS A 149 8.92 11.48 5.62
CA LYS A 149 8.91 12.77 6.33
C LYS A 149 10.31 13.25 6.73
N MET A 150 11.20 12.36 7.13
CA MET A 150 12.51 12.76 7.66
C MET A 150 13.42 13.25 6.55
N THR A 151 13.46 12.52 5.44
CA THR A 151 14.36 12.82 4.32
C THR A 151 13.69 13.66 3.24
N LYS A 152 12.38 13.88 3.32
CA LYS A 152 11.57 14.57 2.29
C LYS A 152 11.65 13.90 0.93
N ASN A 153 11.80 12.58 0.93
CA ASN A 153 11.89 11.78 -0.29
C ASN A 153 10.50 11.24 -0.62
N TYR A 154 10.10 11.41 -1.86
CA TYR A 154 8.95 10.80 -2.48
C TYR A 154 9.40 9.58 -3.29
N TYR A 155 8.74 8.45 -3.07
CA TYR A 155 9.00 7.20 -3.76
C TYR A 155 7.79 6.85 -4.61
N TYR A 156 8.03 6.58 -5.89
CA TYR A 156 6.98 6.29 -6.84
C TYR A 156 7.44 5.21 -7.82
N ILE A 157 6.47 4.55 -8.43
CA ILE A 157 6.69 3.56 -9.47
C ILE A 157 6.60 4.28 -10.82
N THR A 158 7.54 4.03 -11.72
CA THR A 158 7.55 4.61 -13.07
C THR A 158 6.40 4.12 -13.94
N ASP A 159 6.06 4.85 -15.00
CA ASP A 159 5.01 4.50 -15.97
C ASP A 159 5.10 3.07 -16.54
N ASP A 160 6.31 2.55 -16.71
CA ASP A 160 6.56 1.16 -17.14
C ASP A 160 6.22 0.09 -16.07
N GLY A 161 5.87 0.52 -14.86
CA GLY A 161 5.52 -0.34 -13.73
C GLY A 161 6.70 -1.09 -13.10
N SER A 162 7.95 -0.85 -13.55
CA SER A 162 9.07 -1.74 -13.24
C SER A 162 10.17 -1.11 -12.39
N TYR A 163 10.26 0.22 -12.31
CA TYR A 163 11.22 0.91 -11.45
C TYR A 163 10.57 1.59 -10.27
N ILE A 164 11.23 1.53 -9.12
CA ILE A 164 11.02 2.47 -8.02
C ILE A 164 11.99 3.63 -8.22
N MET A 165 11.48 4.85 -8.19
CA MET A 165 12.27 6.07 -8.20
C MET A 165 12.21 6.77 -6.85
N LYS A 166 13.32 7.42 -6.48
CA LYS A 166 13.43 8.30 -5.32
C LYS A 166 13.67 9.73 -5.76
N PHE A 167 12.73 10.60 -5.44
CA PHE A 167 12.78 12.03 -5.72
C PHE A 167 12.74 12.84 -4.44
N ASN A 168 13.66 13.78 -4.27
CA ASN A 168 13.72 14.61 -3.07
C ASN A 168 13.00 15.94 -3.30
N LEU A 169 11.95 16.22 -2.52
CA LEU A 169 11.10 17.41 -2.70
C LEU A 169 11.77 18.73 -2.31
N ILE A 170 12.88 18.72 -1.57
CA ILE A 170 13.64 19.94 -1.25
C ILE A 170 14.63 20.27 -2.36
N THR A 171 15.46 19.30 -2.72
CA THR A 171 16.53 19.50 -3.70
C THR A 171 16.07 19.37 -5.15
N LEU A 172 14.83 18.93 -5.37
CA LEU A 172 14.20 18.71 -6.67
C LEU A 172 15.01 17.78 -7.59
N LYS A 173 15.69 16.81 -6.99
CA LYS A 173 16.57 15.87 -7.71
C LYS A 173 16.09 14.44 -7.52
N GLY A 174 15.99 13.72 -8.64
CA GLY A 174 15.84 12.27 -8.69
C GLY A 174 17.23 11.64 -8.67
N TYR A 175 17.59 10.98 -7.57
CA TYR A 175 18.97 10.53 -7.39
C TYR A 175 19.19 9.07 -7.76
N LYS A 176 18.14 8.24 -7.68
CA LYS A 176 18.26 6.79 -7.86
C LYS A 176 16.95 6.20 -8.37
N SER A 177 17.09 5.22 -9.24
CA SER A 177 16.04 4.29 -9.63
C SER A 177 16.54 2.86 -9.43
N LYS A 178 15.62 1.93 -9.19
CA LYS A 178 15.94 0.50 -9.14
C LYS A 178 14.82 -0.29 -9.76
N LYS A 179 15.18 -1.20 -10.68
CA LYS A 179 14.24 -2.13 -11.28
C LYS A 179 13.86 -3.22 -10.29
N TYR A 180 12.57 -3.52 -10.20
CA TYR A 180 12.02 -4.63 -9.45
C TYR A 180 11.30 -5.60 -10.38
N PRO A 181 11.27 -6.90 -10.04
CA PRO A 181 10.62 -7.93 -10.86
C PRO A 181 9.10 -7.90 -10.60
N ILE A 182 8.46 -6.79 -10.95
CA ILE A 182 7.02 -6.61 -10.87
C ILE A 182 6.42 -7.18 -12.15
N VAL A 183 5.39 -7.99 -11.98
CA VAL A 183 4.60 -8.50 -13.08
C VAL A 183 3.56 -7.43 -13.45
N THR A 184 3.48 -7.07 -14.73
CA THR A 184 2.53 -6.08 -15.24
C THR A 184 1.46 -6.74 -16.11
N ASP A 185 0.25 -6.18 -16.13
CA ASP A 185 -0.93 -6.73 -16.83
C ASP A 185 -0.78 -6.86 -18.36
N GLY A 186 0.32 -6.34 -18.93
CA GLY A 186 0.58 -6.40 -20.37
C GLY A 186 0.90 -7.79 -20.92
N ASP A 187 1.20 -8.77 -20.05
CA ASP A 187 1.71 -10.08 -20.46
C ASP A 187 0.63 -11.16 -20.65
N ASP A 188 -0.61 -10.98 -20.14
CA ASP A 188 -1.68 -11.98 -20.29
C ASP A 188 -3.06 -11.38 -19.94
N LYS A 189 -4.00 -11.35 -20.89
CA LYS A 189 -5.37 -10.80 -20.68
C LYS A 189 -6.25 -11.67 -19.75
N ASP A 190 -5.81 -12.89 -19.46
CA ASP A 190 -6.53 -13.85 -18.62
C ASP A 190 -6.11 -13.80 -17.14
N TRP A 191 -5.30 -12.81 -16.76
CA TRP A 191 -4.84 -12.67 -15.38
C TRP A 191 -5.77 -11.89 -14.48
N ASN A 192 -6.18 -12.56 -13.40
CA ASN A 192 -6.88 -11.96 -12.28
C ASN A 192 -5.88 -11.68 -11.15
N ILE A 193 -5.09 -10.61 -11.27
CA ILE A 193 -4.11 -10.21 -10.25
C ILE A 193 -4.84 -9.77 -8.97
N ASN A 194 -4.51 -10.41 -7.84
CA ASN A 194 -5.29 -10.36 -6.60
C ASN A 194 -5.19 -9.05 -5.82
N ILE A 195 -4.24 -8.17 -6.12
CA ILE A 195 -3.88 -7.15 -5.14
C ILE A 195 -4.42 -5.76 -5.42
N TYR A 196 -4.69 -5.38 -6.66
CA TYR A 196 -5.17 -4.04 -6.94
C TYR A 196 -5.94 -4.01 -8.27
N HIS A 197 -7.27 -4.10 -8.22
CA HIS A 197 -8.13 -3.69 -9.35
C HIS A 197 -8.17 -2.14 -9.49
N GLN A 198 -7.20 -1.44 -8.90
CA GLN A 198 -7.03 -0.01 -9.08
C GLN A 198 -6.17 0.19 -10.31
N VAL A 199 -6.85 0.62 -11.37
CA VAL A 199 -6.37 0.89 -12.73
C VAL A 199 -4.87 1.22 -12.75
N ASN A 200 -4.10 0.33 -13.37
CA ASN A 200 -2.67 0.41 -13.73
C ASN A 200 -1.62 0.16 -12.62
N GLY A 201 -1.99 -0.18 -11.39
CA GLY A 201 -1.00 -0.50 -10.33
C GLY A 201 -0.99 -1.97 -9.93
N THR A 202 0.10 -2.71 -10.17
CA THR A 202 0.30 -4.09 -9.65
C THR A 202 1.19 -4.13 -8.39
N SER A 203 1.51 -2.97 -7.84
CA SER A 203 2.35 -2.83 -6.66
C SER A 203 1.98 -1.62 -5.82
N ASP A 204 2.39 -1.66 -4.56
CA ASP A 204 2.12 -0.62 -3.57
C ASP A 204 3.35 -0.35 -2.70
N LEU A 205 3.61 0.93 -2.45
CA LEU A 205 4.75 1.41 -1.68
C LEU A 205 4.27 1.90 -0.32
N HIS A 206 4.89 1.42 0.74
CA HIS A 206 4.59 1.83 2.11
C HIS A 206 5.85 2.24 2.85
N ILE A 207 5.73 3.24 3.72
CA ILE A 207 6.77 3.57 4.69
C ILE A 207 6.25 3.27 6.08
N ASP A 208 6.92 2.35 6.75
CA ASP A 208 6.62 1.98 8.13
C ASP A 208 7.87 1.43 8.81
N SER A 209 7.99 1.64 10.12
CA SER A 209 9.09 1.13 10.93
C SER A 209 10.47 1.48 10.35
N GLY A 210 10.61 2.68 9.77
CA GLY A 210 11.87 3.18 9.21
C GLY A 210 12.27 2.60 7.86
N TYR A 211 11.54 1.64 7.30
CA TYR A 211 11.85 1.02 6.00
C TYR A 211 10.86 1.47 4.91
N LEU A 212 11.30 1.36 3.65
CA LEU A 212 10.39 1.32 2.51
C LEU A 212 10.00 -0.14 2.29
N TRP A 213 8.72 -0.37 2.11
CA TRP A 213 8.15 -1.68 1.81
C TRP A 213 7.47 -1.60 0.46
N MET A 214 7.61 -2.66 -0.33
CA MET A 214 6.84 -2.82 -1.55
C MET A 214 6.02 -4.09 -1.48
N VAL A 215 4.73 -3.99 -1.75
CA VAL A 215 3.79 -5.10 -1.83
C VAL A 215 3.40 -5.26 -3.29
N TYR A 216 3.63 -6.43 -3.88
CA TYR A 216 3.48 -6.62 -5.32
C TYR A 216 3.31 -8.09 -5.71
N ASN A 217 2.90 -8.34 -6.95
CA ASN A 217 2.89 -9.68 -7.53
C ASN A 217 4.17 -9.92 -8.32
N LYS A 218 4.91 -10.96 -7.93
CA LYS A 218 6.15 -11.37 -8.62
C LYS A 218 5.91 -12.49 -9.64
N ASP A 219 4.82 -13.24 -9.53
CA ASP A 219 4.57 -14.38 -10.39
C ASP A 219 3.12 -14.53 -10.85
N LYS A 220 2.99 -15.33 -11.91
CA LYS A 220 1.73 -15.72 -12.56
C LYS A 220 0.76 -16.43 -11.59
N ASN A 221 1.27 -16.97 -10.48
CA ASN A 221 0.50 -17.78 -9.54
C ASN A 221 -0.21 -16.94 -8.47
N ASN A 222 -0.17 -15.61 -8.60
CA ASN A 222 -0.92 -14.67 -7.79
C ASN A 222 -0.54 -14.67 -6.30
N HIS A 223 0.74 -14.94 -6.01
CA HIS A 223 1.28 -14.85 -4.66
C HIS A 223 1.69 -13.42 -4.36
N LEU A 224 1.23 -12.92 -3.21
CA LEU A 224 1.65 -11.62 -2.74
C LEU A 224 3.10 -11.67 -2.27
N THR A 225 3.92 -10.79 -2.80
CA THR A 225 5.33 -10.62 -2.43
C THR A 225 5.49 -9.31 -1.70
N ILE A 226 6.19 -9.33 -0.58
CA ILE A 226 6.59 -8.14 0.16
C ILE A 226 8.11 -8.04 0.15
N SER A 227 8.62 -6.90 -0.28
CA SER A 227 10.05 -6.59 -0.23
C SER A 227 10.31 -5.47 0.76
N ARG A 228 11.24 -5.71 1.70
CA ARG A 228 11.85 -4.69 2.54
C ARG A 228 12.99 -4.04 1.77
N ILE A 229 12.94 -2.72 1.64
CA ILE A 229 13.82 -1.95 0.76
C ILE A 229 14.58 -0.93 1.59
N ASP A 230 15.90 -0.82 1.33
CA ASP A 230 16.71 0.25 1.86
C ASP A 230 16.34 1.58 1.18
N LYS A 231 15.89 2.56 1.97
CA LYS A 231 15.42 3.85 1.45
C LYS A 231 16.49 4.66 0.73
N SER A 232 17.76 4.46 1.10
CA SER A 232 18.88 5.24 0.59
C SER A 232 19.42 4.70 -0.73
N THR A 233 19.50 3.37 -0.85
CA THR A 233 20.04 2.66 -2.03
C THR A 233 18.96 2.12 -2.96
N LEU A 234 17.73 1.98 -2.48
CA LEU A 234 16.63 1.26 -3.13
C LEU A 234 16.92 -0.24 -3.33
N GLU A 235 17.93 -0.79 -2.64
CA GLU A 235 18.22 -2.22 -2.70
C GLU A 235 17.25 -3.02 -1.83
N GLU A 236 16.86 -4.19 -2.34
CA GLU A 236 16.05 -5.14 -1.60
C GLU A 236 16.88 -5.80 -0.50
N ILE A 237 16.51 -5.55 0.75
CA ILE A 237 17.15 -6.11 1.94
C ILE A 237 16.62 -7.52 2.19
N ARG A 238 15.30 -7.69 2.10
CA ARG A 238 14.60 -8.95 2.39
C ARG A 238 13.36 -9.06 1.51
N ARG A 239 13.08 -10.27 1.06
CA ARG A 239 11.85 -10.62 0.36
C ARG A 239 11.07 -11.65 1.17
N ILE A 240 9.76 -11.49 1.19
CA ILE A 240 8.79 -12.40 1.81
C ILE A 240 7.76 -12.72 0.74
N ARG A 241 7.55 -14.02 0.48
CA ARG A 241 6.47 -14.50 -0.38
C ARG A 241 5.38 -15.07 0.51
N LEU A 242 4.17 -14.55 0.38
CA LEU A 242 3.00 -15.07 1.07
C LEU A 242 2.35 -16.20 0.29
N ASN A 243 1.49 -16.95 0.97
CA ASN A 243 0.61 -17.92 0.37
C ASN A 243 -0.40 -17.21 -0.54
N LYS A 244 -0.95 -17.96 -1.49
CA LYS A 244 -2.01 -17.46 -2.35
C LYS A 244 -3.25 -17.11 -1.51
N PHE A 245 -3.87 -15.99 -1.82
CA PHE A 245 -5.16 -15.62 -1.25
C PHE A 245 -6.29 -16.20 -2.11
N ASP A 246 -7.20 -16.91 -1.46
CA ASP A 246 -8.41 -17.45 -2.11
C ASP A 246 -9.46 -16.36 -2.37
N ARG A 247 -9.32 -15.20 -1.72
CA ARG A 247 -10.23 -14.06 -1.83
C ARG A 247 -9.53 -12.87 -2.47
N LYS A 248 -10.31 -12.06 -3.19
CA LYS A 248 -9.83 -10.84 -3.82
C LYS A 248 -9.52 -9.78 -2.76
N ILE A 249 -8.28 -9.31 -2.75
CA ILE A 249 -7.86 -8.18 -1.93
C ILE A 249 -8.09 -6.91 -2.74
N VAL A 250 -8.68 -5.88 -2.12
CA VAL A 250 -8.92 -4.59 -2.78
C VAL A 250 -7.86 -3.54 -2.45
N GLY A 251 -7.04 -3.82 -1.42
CA GLY A 251 -5.87 -3.04 -1.08
C GLY A 251 -5.14 -3.60 0.14
N THR A 252 -3.93 -3.11 0.37
CA THR A 252 -3.15 -3.47 1.56
C THR A 252 -2.56 -2.22 2.20
N PHE A 253 -2.14 -2.33 3.45
CA PHE A 253 -1.33 -1.31 4.10
C PHE A 253 -0.46 -1.94 5.18
N ILE A 254 0.64 -1.28 5.51
CA ILE A 254 1.56 -1.72 6.57
C ILE A 254 1.51 -0.72 7.71
N SER A 255 1.35 -1.23 8.92
CA SER A 255 1.40 -0.43 10.14
C SER A 255 2.03 -1.21 11.27
N CYS A 256 2.95 -0.60 12.00
CA CYS A 256 3.68 -1.23 13.12
C CYS A 256 4.40 -2.53 12.71
N GLY A 257 4.86 -2.61 11.46
CA GLY A 257 5.51 -3.79 10.90
C GLY A 257 4.56 -4.98 10.65
N ILE A 258 3.25 -4.76 10.65
CA ILE A 258 2.25 -5.77 10.29
C ILE A 258 1.62 -5.38 8.95
N LEU A 259 1.54 -6.35 8.02
CA LEU A 259 0.78 -6.22 6.80
C LEU A 259 -0.70 -6.49 7.08
N TYR A 260 -1.54 -5.56 6.65
CA TYR A 260 -2.99 -5.69 6.66
C TYR A 260 -3.52 -5.76 5.23
N ALA A 261 -4.46 -6.68 5.00
CA ALA A 261 -5.18 -6.78 3.74
C ALA A 261 -6.62 -6.29 3.93
N VAL A 262 -7.14 -5.58 2.94
CA VAL A 262 -8.53 -5.15 2.86
C VAL A 262 -9.24 -6.04 1.87
N GLU A 263 -10.26 -6.76 2.33
CA GLU A 263 -11.13 -7.57 1.49
C GLU A 263 -12.53 -6.96 1.50
N CYS A 264 -13.21 -6.94 0.35
CA CYS A 264 -14.58 -6.44 0.28
C CYS A 264 -15.49 -7.44 -0.42
N GLU A 265 -16.68 -7.61 0.13
CA GLU A 265 -17.79 -8.37 -0.44
C GLU A 265 -18.99 -7.42 -0.57
N GLY A 266 -19.20 -6.89 -1.78
CA GLY A 266 -20.18 -5.81 -2.02
C GLY A 266 -19.79 -4.52 -1.28
N ILE A 267 -20.71 -3.99 -0.46
CA ILE A 267 -20.49 -2.80 0.39
C ILE A 267 -19.67 -3.10 1.65
N GLN A 268 -19.55 -4.37 2.04
CA GLN A 268 -18.92 -4.75 3.31
C GLN A 268 -17.44 -5.00 3.09
N CYS A 269 -16.60 -4.26 3.79
CA CYS A 269 -15.16 -4.44 3.76
C CYS A 269 -14.65 -4.85 5.14
N ARG A 270 -13.66 -5.74 5.15
CA ARG A 270 -12.97 -6.23 6.35
C ARG A 270 -11.48 -6.04 6.21
N ILE A 271 -10.83 -5.82 7.34
CA ILE A 271 -9.37 -5.68 7.42
C ILE A 271 -8.83 -6.87 8.18
N LEU A 272 -7.89 -7.57 7.56
CA LEU A 272 -7.25 -8.74 8.12
C LEU A 272 -5.81 -8.41 8.45
N SER A 273 -5.38 -8.71 9.67
CA SER A 273 -3.94 -8.80 9.96
C SER A 273 -3.42 -10.07 9.28
N VAL A 274 -2.44 -9.94 8.40
CA VAL A 274 -1.97 -11.06 7.58
C VAL A 274 -0.62 -11.57 8.07
N TYR A 275 0.35 -10.68 8.19
CA TYR A 275 1.74 -11.08 8.40
C TYR A 275 2.51 -10.07 9.24
N ASP A 276 3.22 -10.56 10.23
CA ASP A 276 4.18 -9.79 11.03
C ASP A 276 5.52 -9.78 10.29
N LEU A 277 5.82 -8.65 9.65
CA LEU A 277 7.00 -8.44 8.82
C LEU A 277 8.29 -8.37 9.67
N ILE A 278 8.16 -8.09 10.96
CA ILE A 278 9.30 -7.98 11.89
C ILE A 278 9.72 -9.36 12.38
N HIS A 279 8.76 -10.16 12.83
CA HIS A 279 9.03 -11.50 13.37
C HIS A 279 8.99 -12.59 12.30
N GLY A 280 8.48 -12.30 11.11
CA GLY A 280 8.46 -13.22 9.98
C GLY A 280 7.47 -14.36 10.15
N LYS A 281 6.24 -14.06 10.57
CA LYS A 281 5.17 -15.06 10.77
C LYS A 281 3.79 -14.52 10.41
N TYR A 282 2.86 -15.41 10.05
CA TYR A 282 1.44 -15.07 9.94
C TYR A 282 0.85 -14.69 11.31
N VAL A 283 -0.19 -13.85 11.30
CA VAL A 283 -0.86 -13.31 12.50
C VAL A 283 -2.31 -13.75 12.56
#